data_AF-A0A4V0XNG3-F1
#
_entry.id   AF-A0A4V0XNG3-F1
#
_cell.length_a   1.000
_cell.length_b   1.000
_cell.length_c   1.000
_cell.angle_alpha   90.00
_cell.angle_beta   90.00
_cell.angle_gamma   90.00
#
_symmetry.space_group_name_H-M   'P 1'
#
loop_
_entity.id
_entity.type
_entity.pdbx_description
1 polymer ?
#
loop_
_entity_poly.entity_id
_entity_poly.type
_entity_poly.pdbx_seq_one_letter_code
_entity_poly.pdbx_strand_id
1 'polypeptide(L)'
;MLNQIHHGDCIVGMNTMPEGAVDLAFADPPFNIGYDYDVYDDTRARHDYLDWSRAWIGTVHRALKPDGTFWLAIGDEYAAELKLISQEVGFHCRSWVIWYYTFGVNCKAKFSRSHAHLFHFVKDPTQFTFRSDLLENRIPSARQLVYADKRANSVGRLPDDTWILRPQDLVDCLTPGEDTWYFPRVAGTFKERAGFHGCQMPEQLLGRIIKYCSNEGDTVLDPFSGSATTLAVAKKLGRQFLGFDLSPEYIQRGRDRLANCRVGDLLDGAAEPAVSAPTTPPKGTRKGKLTTITATEAATQAEALSTEQRFEKGLVEAFAKSSQGYSLDRLVTDPDLNREFVDHCRKLGLPGDARLWNWKLFNYRKAGKLSSVPTTQRTQISWQDCDQFLFASEIALAKMIADGSESLDAILCDPEQATQFDQIAKSFCPGLTPFQYRWGALMLRKESKSARARADVLRSIAPAKLSSAKPLADAKWTDYPDEAGLYLVLGANDRDKLYVGGSLNLRQRLKHQFSGQPLRTWKRESADLRVRFFTAEPNTPELLAYQCLLIREHKPKLNVRDIAV
;
A
#
# COMPACT_ATOMS: atom_id res chain seq x y z
N MET A 1 -20.06 22.03 -19.48
CA MET A 1 -19.08 21.26 -20.28
C MET A 1 -18.13 20.45 -19.42
N LEU A 2 -17.76 20.90 -18.22
CA LEU A 2 -16.85 20.16 -17.34
C LEU A 2 -17.51 18.96 -16.65
N ASN A 3 -16.67 18.07 -16.12
CA ASN A 3 -16.98 16.86 -15.37
C ASN A 3 -17.81 15.82 -16.15
N GLN A 4 -17.56 15.71 -17.45
CA GLN A 4 -18.24 14.74 -18.31
C GLN A 4 -17.38 14.31 -19.51
N ILE A 5 -17.77 13.18 -20.10
CA ILE A 5 -17.27 12.70 -21.39
C ILE A 5 -18.26 13.12 -22.48
N HIS A 6 -17.76 13.82 -23.49
CA HIS A 6 -18.52 14.28 -24.65
C HIS A 6 -18.35 13.31 -25.82
N HIS A 7 -19.45 13.06 -26.51
CA HIS A 7 -19.47 12.24 -27.71
C HIS A 7 -19.12 13.09 -28.92
N GLY A 8 -18.09 12.69 -29.67
CA GLY A 8 -17.72 13.29 -30.93
C GLY A 8 -16.21 13.47 -31.12
N ASP A 9 -15.85 14.02 -32.27
CA ASP A 9 -14.47 14.32 -32.63
C ASP A 9 -13.85 15.35 -31.66
N CYS A 10 -12.66 15.04 -31.15
CA CYS A 10 -12.01 15.84 -30.12
C CYS A 10 -11.57 17.22 -30.65
N ILE A 11 -11.20 17.35 -31.93
CA ILE A 11 -10.84 18.63 -32.54
C ILE A 11 -12.08 19.53 -32.60
N VAL A 12 -13.20 19.00 -33.10
CA VAL A 12 -14.48 19.72 -33.16
C VAL A 12 -14.92 20.13 -31.75
N GLY A 13 -14.94 19.18 -30.82
CA GLY A 13 -15.37 19.40 -29.45
C GLY A 13 -14.49 20.44 -28.74
N MET A 14 -13.17 20.28 -28.79
CA MET A 14 -12.26 21.25 -28.19
C MET A 14 -12.33 22.62 -28.86
N ASN A 15 -12.62 22.74 -30.16
CA ASN A 15 -12.78 24.03 -30.85
C ASN A 15 -13.97 24.85 -30.34
N THR A 16 -14.98 24.22 -29.72
CA THR A 16 -16.08 24.92 -29.06
C THR A 16 -15.69 25.53 -27.72
N MET A 17 -14.54 25.14 -27.15
CA MET A 17 -14.07 25.64 -25.87
C MET A 17 -13.41 27.02 -26.02
N PRO A 18 -13.46 27.87 -24.97
CA PRO A 18 -12.60 29.04 -24.89
C PRO A 18 -11.12 28.66 -24.97
N GLU A 19 -10.30 29.56 -25.50
CA GLU A 19 -8.85 29.44 -25.42
C GLU A 19 -8.41 29.52 -23.95
N GLY A 20 -7.41 28.71 -23.56
CA GLY A 20 -6.92 28.72 -22.18
C GLY A 20 -7.91 28.20 -21.13
N ALA A 21 -8.78 27.26 -21.50
CA ALA A 21 -9.81 26.73 -20.61
C ALA A 21 -9.33 25.59 -19.68
N VAL A 22 -8.20 24.94 -19.97
CA VAL A 22 -7.72 23.76 -19.20
C VAL A 22 -6.29 23.92 -18.71
N ASP A 23 -5.97 23.29 -17.59
CA ASP A 23 -4.68 23.40 -16.89
C ASP A 23 -3.71 22.30 -17.31
N LEU A 24 -4.23 21.09 -17.49
CA LEU A 24 -3.46 19.89 -17.83
C LEU A 24 -4.18 19.12 -18.93
N ALA A 25 -3.47 18.69 -19.96
CA ALA A 25 -3.97 17.74 -20.94
C ALA A 25 -3.11 16.47 -20.92
N PHE A 26 -3.74 15.30 -20.92
CA PHE A 26 -3.09 14.02 -21.13
C PHE A 26 -3.74 13.34 -22.34
N ALA A 27 -2.96 13.05 -23.36
CA ALA A 27 -3.42 12.38 -24.58
C ALA A 27 -2.77 11.00 -24.71
N ASP A 28 -3.60 9.98 -24.84
CA ASP A 28 -3.24 8.62 -25.27
C ASP A 28 -3.93 8.34 -26.62
N PRO A 29 -3.45 8.95 -27.73
CA PRO A 29 -4.06 8.77 -29.04
C PRO A 29 -3.91 7.33 -29.54
N PRO A 30 -4.67 6.92 -30.57
CA PRO A 30 -4.36 5.72 -31.35
C PRO A 30 -2.92 5.76 -31.88
N PHE A 31 -2.17 4.67 -31.72
CA PHE A 31 -0.74 4.61 -32.05
C PHE A 31 -0.47 4.34 -33.54
N ASN A 32 -1.52 4.15 -34.34
CA ASN A 32 -1.45 3.81 -35.76
C ASN A 32 -0.67 2.52 -36.03
N ILE A 33 -0.99 1.49 -35.24
CA ILE A 33 -0.35 0.16 -35.27
C ILE A 33 -1.30 -0.95 -35.72
N GLY A 34 -2.49 -0.58 -36.21
CA GLY A 34 -3.55 -1.51 -36.61
C GLY A 34 -4.28 -2.14 -35.43
N TYR A 35 -4.43 -1.42 -34.32
CA TYR A 35 -5.30 -1.87 -33.24
C TYR A 35 -6.77 -1.80 -33.67
N ASP A 36 -7.54 -2.84 -33.34
CA ASP A 36 -8.95 -2.95 -33.69
C ASP A 36 -9.82 -2.17 -32.69
N TYR A 37 -10.14 -0.92 -33.05
CA TYR A 37 -11.14 -0.11 -32.33
C TYR A 37 -12.52 -0.30 -32.95
N ASP A 38 -13.56 -0.04 -32.16
CA ASP A 38 -14.95 -0.18 -32.57
C ASP A 38 -15.40 0.88 -33.61
N VAL A 39 -14.88 2.11 -33.52
CA VAL A 39 -15.30 3.22 -34.41
C VAL A 39 -14.13 3.85 -35.20
N TYR A 40 -12.87 3.55 -34.87
CA TYR A 40 -11.70 4.22 -35.44
C TYR A 40 -10.77 3.27 -36.22
N ASP A 41 -10.34 3.68 -37.41
CA ASP A 41 -9.34 2.97 -38.20
C ASP A 41 -7.91 3.40 -37.81
N ASP A 42 -7.18 2.48 -37.19
CA ASP A 42 -5.80 2.63 -36.72
C ASP A 42 -4.74 2.21 -37.75
N THR A 43 -5.08 2.24 -39.04
CA THR A 43 -4.16 1.91 -40.16
C THR A 43 -3.99 3.03 -41.17
N ARG A 44 -4.06 4.29 -40.70
CA ARG A 44 -3.96 5.48 -41.56
C ARG A 44 -2.60 5.59 -42.24
N ALA A 45 -2.61 6.14 -43.46
CA ALA A 45 -1.39 6.48 -44.15
C ALA A 45 -0.56 7.48 -43.32
N ARG A 46 0.77 7.33 -43.37
CA ARG A 46 1.72 8.10 -42.54
C ARG A 46 1.45 9.60 -42.56
N HIS A 47 1.27 10.19 -43.75
CA HIS A 47 1.06 11.63 -43.89
C HIS A 47 -0.26 12.07 -43.25
N ASP A 48 -1.36 11.35 -43.51
CA ASP A 48 -2.67 11.63 -42.94
C ASP A 48 -2.67 11.54 -41.41
N TYR A 49 -1.97 10.55 -40.85
CA TYR A 49 -1.82 10.41 -39.39
C TYR A 49 -1.05 11.59 -38.77
N LEU A 50 0.03 12.03 -39.41
CA LEU A 50 0.83 13.17 -38.93
C LEU A 50 0.09 14.51 -39.06
N ASP A 51 -0.65 14.71 -40.15
CA ASP A 51 -1.44 15.92 -40.36
C ASP A 51 -2.62 15.99 -39.39
N TRP A 52 -3.31 14.87 -39.19
CA TRP A 52 -4.30 14.73 -38.13
C TRP A 52 -3.70 14.96 -36.75
N SER A 53 -2.50 14.44 -36.49
CA SER A 53 -1.80 14.64 -35.22
C SER A 53 -1.47 16.09 -34.95
N ARG A 54 -0.95 16.79 -35.96
CA ARG A 54 -0.69 18.23 -35.88
C ARG A 54 -1.96 19.01 -35.57
N ALA A 55 -3.09 18.64 -36.17
CA ALA A 55 -4.36 19.32 -35.93
C ALA A 55 -4.83 19.18 -34.47
N TRP A 56 -4.92 17.97 -33.92
CA TRP A 56 -5.38 17.81 -32.54
C TRP A 56 -4.38 18.35 -31.51
N ILE A 57 -3.05 18.23 -31.75
CA ILE A 57 -2.03 18.85 -30.89
C ILE A 57 -2.17 20.38 -30.89
N GLY A 58 -2.42 20.98 -32.05
CA GLY A 58 -2.71 22.41 -32.18
C GLY A 58 -3.95 22.84 -31.38
N THR A 59 -5.01 22.03 -31.42
CA THR A 59 -6.22 22.32 -30.64
C THR A 59 -5.99 22.14 -29.14
N VAL A 60 -5.20 21.16 -28.71
CA VAL A 60 -4.77 21.03 -27.29
C VAL A 60 -3.95 22.25 -26.86
N HIS A 61 -3.03 22.73 -27.69
CA HIS A 61 -2.25 23.94 -27.41
C HIS A 61 -3.14 25.18 -27.21
N ARG A 62 -4.18 25.35 -28.03
CA ARG A 62 -5.19 26.41 -27.86
C ARG A 62 -6.00 26.24 -26.58
N ALA A 63 -6.45 25.02 -26.28
CA ALA A 63 -7.27 24.74 -25.11
C ALA A 63 -6.52 24.98 -23.79
N LEU A 64 -5.20 24.72 -23.75
CA LEU A 64 -4.38 24.88 -22.56
C LEU A 64 -4.14 26.35 -22.19
N LYS A 65 -4.19 26.65 -20.88
CA LYS A 65 -3.76 27.94 -20.31
C LYS A 65 -2.30 28.25 -20.67
N PRO A 66 -1.87 29.52 -20.65
CA PRO A 66 -0.48 29.89 -20.92
C PRO A 66 0.56 29.14 -20.06
N ASP A 67 0.20 28.78 -18.83
CA ASP A 67 0.99 28.00 -17.87
C ASP A 67 0.63 26.50 -17.84
N GLY A 68 -0.17 26.06 -18.81
CA GLY A 68 -0.68 24.71 -18.90
C GLY A 68 0.36 23.68 -19.35
N THR A 69 0.13 22.44 -18.93
CA THR A 69 1.00 21.29 -19.24
C THR A 69 0.30 20.30 -20.16
N PHE A 70 1.04 19.74 -21.12
CA PHE A 70 0.58 18.71 -22.03
C PHE A 70 1.42 17.44 -21.87
N TRP A 71 0.76 16.30 -21.71
CA TRP A 71 1.37 14.98 -21.72
C TRP A 71 0.88 14.16 -22.89
N LEU A 72 1.80 13.48 -23.57
CA LEU A 72 1.51 12.62 -24.72
C LEU A 72 2.09 11.22 -24.50
N ALA A 73 1.26 10.20 -24.55
CA ALA A 73 1.67 8.80 -24.63
C ALA A 73 1.71 8.31 -26.09
N ILE A 74 2.77 7.59 -26.46
CA ILE A 74 2.90 7.02 -27.82
C ILE A 74 3.84 5.81 -27.84
N GLY A 75 3.65 4.91 -28.81
CA GLY A 75 4.56 3.81 -29.13
C GLY A 75 5.80 4.25 -29.92
N ASP A 76 6.63 3.28 -30.30
CA ASP A 76 7.92 3.53 -30.97
C ASP A 76 7.76 4.24 -32.33
N GLU A 77 6.70 3.90 -33.07
CA GLU A 77 6.56 4.20 -34.51
C GLU A 77 6.62 5.68 -34.85
N TYR A 78 6.05 6.51 -33.97
CA TYR A 78 5.84 7.94 -34.22
C TYR A 78 6.31 8.85 -33.08
N ALA A 79 7.06 8.31 -32.12
CA ALA A 79 7.51 9.07 -30.96
C ALA A 79 8.33 10.31 -31.34
N ALA A 80 9.26 10.17 -32.29
CA ALA A 80 10.09 11.27 -32.75
C ALA A 80 9.26 12.33 -33.50
N GLU A 81 8.39 11.89 -34.40
CA GLU A 81 7.54 12.77 -35.21
C GLU A 81 6.56 13.57 -34.35
N LEU A 82 5.84 12.93 -33.44
CA LEU A 82 4.88 13.66 -32.60
C LEU A 82 5.59 14.61 -31.63
N LYS A 83 6.82 14.28 -31.19
CA LYS A 83 7.65 15.23 -30.44
C LYS A 83 7.97 16.46 -31.27
N LEU A 84 8.44 16.29 -32.50
CA LEU A 84 8.78 17.41 -33.38
C LEU A 84 7.54 18.25 -33.72
N ILE A 85 6.43 17.61 -34.07
CA ILE A 85 5.16 18.30 -34.35
C ILE A 85 4.69 19.11 -33.13
N SER A 86 4.80 18.55 -31.92
CA SER A 86 4.43 19.29 -30.70
C SER A 86 5.28 20.55 -30.52
N GLN A 87 6.58 20.48 -30.84
CA GLN A 87 7.47 21.64 -30.80
C GLN A 87 7.17 22.66 -31.91
N GLU A 88 6.83 22.20 -33.11
CA GLU A 88 6.39 23.06 -34.23
C GLU A 88 5.10 23.82 -33.91
N VAL A 89 4.17 23.17 -33.21
CA VAL A 89 2.92 23.80 -32.74
C VAL A 89 3.17 24.89 -31.69
N GLY A 90 4.28 24.82 -30.96
CA GLY A 90 4.68 25.84 -29.99
C GLY A 90 4.95 25.30 -28.58
N PHE A 91 4.87 23.98 -28.34
CA PHE A 91 5.20 23.42 -27.05
C PHE A 91 6.71 23.30 -26.81
N HIS A 92 7.11 23.38 -25.53
CA HIS A 92 8.48 23.12 -25.09
C HIS A 92 8.56 21.77 -24.38
N CYS A 93 9.37 20.85 -24.91
CA CYS A 93 9.60 19.55 -24.29
C CYS A 93 10.44 19.70 -23.02
N ARG A 94 9.90 19.32 -21.86
CA ARG A 94 10.60 19.31 -20.56
C ARG A 94 11.25 17.98 -20.26
N SER A 95 10.57 16.88 -20.60
CA SER A 95 11.07 15.54 -20.33
C SER A 95 10.55 14.57 -21.37
N TRP A 96 11.42 13.65 -21.80
CA TRP A 96 11.04 12.46 -22.53
C TRP A 96 11.13 11.28 -21.57
N VAL A 97 9.98 10.90 -21.02
CA VAL A 97 9.89 9.84 -20.03
C VAL A 97 9.74 8.50 -20.73
N ILE A 98 10.47 7.49 -20.25
CA ILE A 98 10.33 6.10 -20.67
C ILE A 98 9.53 5.34 -19.61
N TRP A 99 8.32 4.93 -19.96
CA TRP A 99 7.53 4.04 -19.13
C TRP A 99 7.81 2.59 -19.53
N TYR A 100 8.51 1.86 -18.66
CA TYR A 100 8.91 0.49 -18.91
C TYR A 100 7.94 -0.51 -18.27
N TYR A 101 7.60 -1.56 -19.01
CA TYR A 101 6.78 -2.68 -18.56
C TYR A 101 7.29 -3.99 -19.19
N THR A 102 7.34 -5.07 -18.41
CA THR A 102 8.01 -6.33 -18.83
C THR A 102 7.16 -7.27 -19.67
N PHE A 103 5.84 -7.09 -19.70
CA PHE A 103 4.96 -7.86 -20.56
C PHE A 103 4.86 -7.19 -21.93
N GLY A 104 5.91 -7.42 -22.73
CA GLY A 104 6.07 -6.92 -24.08
C GLY A 104 5.75 -7.95 -25.17
N VAL A 105 5.50 -7.49 -26.40
CA VAL A 105 5.39 -8.38 -27.56
C VAL A 105 6.78 -8.90 -27.90
N ASN A 106 6.97 -10.23 -27.82
CA ASN A 106 8.20 -10.87 -28.24
C ASN A 106 8.43 -10.62 -29.73
N CYS A 107 9.59 -10.06 -30.08
CA CYS A 107 9.95 -9.71 -31.44
C CYS A 107 10.99 -10.70 -31.99
N LYS A 108 10.78 -11.21 -33.20
CA LYS A 108 11.70 -12.17 -33.83
C LYS A 108 12.91 -11.52 -34.53
N ALA A 109 12.73 -10.30 -35.04
CA ALA A 109 13.69 -9.63 -35.92
C ALA A 109 14.25 -8.32 -35.34
N LYS A 110 13.92 -8.00 -34.08
CA LYS A 110 14.37 -6.80 -33.35
C LYS A 110 14.27 -7.03 -31.84
N PHE A 111 14.79 -6.09 -31.05
CA PHE A 111 14.60 -6.10 -29.60
C PHE A 111 13.12 -6.06 -29.22
N SER A 112 12.77 -6.77 -28.14
CA SER A 112 11.40 -6.82 -27.63
C SER A 112 10.90 -5.44 -27.23
N ARG A 113 9.61 -5.22 -27.47
CA ARG A 113 8.93 -3.97 -27.12
C ARG A 113 8.42 -4.03 -25.69
N SER A 114 9.08 -3.33 -24.78
CA SER A 114 8.81 -3.37 -23.34
C SER A 114 8.66 -1.98 -22.72
N HIS A 115 8.29 -0.98 -23.52
CA HIS A 115 8.11 0.38 -23.03
C HIS A 115 7.14 1.18 -23.91
N ALA A 116 6.70 2.32 -23.37
CA ALA A 116 6.03 3.39 -24.11
C ALA A 116 6.73 4.73 -23.82
N HIS A 117 6.55 5.68 -24.73
CA HIS A 117 7.11 7.02 -24.59
C HIS A 117 6.05 7.95 -24.00
N LEU A 118 6.43 8.70 -22.97
CA LEU A 118 5.62 9.74 -22.36
C LEU A 118 6.34 11.08 -22.52
N PHE A 119 5.80 11.99 -23.32
CA PHE A 119 6.38 13.31 -23.47
C PHE A 119 5.70 14.30 -22.52
N HIS A 120 6.51 15.05 -21.78
CA HIS A 120 6.08 16.14 -20.93
C HIS A 120 6.38 17.47 -21.64
N PHE A 121 5.33 18.15 -22.08
CA PHE A 121 5.37 19.43 -22.77
C PHE A 121 4.75 20.54 -21.91
N VAL A 122 5.22 21.78 -22.10
CA VAL A 122 4.66 22.99 -21.48
C VAL A 122 4.52 24.08 -22.52
N LYS A 123 3.57 25.00 -22.33
CA LYS A 123 3.40 26.16 -23.22
C LYS A 123 4.45 27.23 -23.01
N ASP A 124 4.78 27.54 -21.76
CA ASP A 124 5.87 28.45 -21.42
C ASP A 124 6.99 27.68 -20.70
N PRO A 125 8.26 27.77 -21.13
CA PRO A 125 9.36 27.01 -20.55
C PRO A 125 9.80 27.52 -19.17
N THR A 126 9.25 28.64 -18.71
CA THR A 126 9.57 29.32 -17.45
C THR A 126 8.37 29.43 -16.50
N GLN A 127 7.15 29.52 -17.03
CA GLN A 127 5.90 29.66 -16.26
C GLN A 127 4.99 28.46 -16.53
N PHE A 128 5.03 27.45 -15.67
CA PHE A 128 4.15 26.29 -15.81
C PHE A 128 3.92 25.61 -14.46
N THR A 129 2.78 24.94 -14.32
CA THR A 129 2.47 24.19 -13.09
C THR A 129 3.37 22.95 -12.98
N PHE A 130 4.27 22.96 -12.00
CA PHE A 130 5.08 21.80 -11.64
C PHE A 130 5.32 21.76 -10.13
N ARG A 131 4.46 21.01 -9.43
CA ARG A 131 4.35 20.89 -7.96
C ARG A 131 5.47 20.04 -7.37
N SER A 132 6.69 20.34 -7.77
CA SER A 132 7.91 19.62 -7.39
C SER A 132 8.22 19.74 -5.90
N ASP A 133 7.87 20.88 -5.30
CA ASP A 133 8.13 21.26 -3.92
C ASP A 133 7.31 20.47 -2.90
N LEU A 134 6.17 19.91 -3.29
CA LEU A 134 5.32 19.11 -2.43
C LEU A 134 5.99 17.79 -2.04
N LEU A 135 5.99 17.48 -0.75
CA LEU A 135 6.65 16.28 -0.22
C LEU A 135 6.04 14.98 -0.77
N GLU A 136 4.74 14.97 -1.06
CA GLU A 136 4.05 13.83 -1.71
C GLU A 136 4.54 13.57 -3.14
N ASN A 137 5.13 14.57 -3.78
CA ASN A 137 5.72 14.53 -5.12
C ASN A 137 7.25 14.40 -5.04
N ARG A 138 7.76 13.79 -3.98
CA ARG A 138 9.19 13.54 -3.83
C ARG A 138 9.40 12.08 -3.47
N ILE A 139 10.26 11.44 -4.25
CA ILE A 139 10.73 10.10 -3.92
C ILE A 139 12.04 10.21 -3.16
N PRO A 140 12.28 9.35 -2.16
CA PRO A 140 13.57 9.36 -1.52
C PRO A 140 14.65 8.91 -2.50
N SER A 141 15.77 9.61 -2.47
CA SER A 141 16.89 9.36 -3.37
C SER A 141 17.70 8.18 -2.87
N ALA A 142 18.37 7.47 -3.79
CA ALA A 142 19.42 6.52 -3.41
C ALA A 142 20.50 7.21 -2.54
N ARG A 143 20.74 8.52 -2.70
CA ARG A 143 21.63 9.28 -1.79
C ARG A 143 21.11 9.37 -0.35
N GLN A 144 19.80 9.41 -0.14
CA GLN A 144 19.18 9.37 1.19
C GLN A 144 19.18 7.95 1.76
N LEU A 145 18.75 6.98 0.96
CA LEU A 145 18.37 5.64 1.41
C LEU A 145 19.55 4.66 1.39
N VAL A 146 20.27 4.71 0.28
CA VAL A 146 21.58 4.11 0.14
C VAL A 146 22.52 5.16 0.76
N TYR A 147 23.28 5.98 0.06
CA TYR A 147 24.53 6.60 0.56
C TYR A 147 24.53 7.49 1.82
N ALA A 148 23.43 7.66 2.56
CA ALA A 148 23.30 8.52 3.75
C ALA A 148 23.98 9.89 3.57
N ASP A 149 23.95 10.38 2.33
CA ASP A 149 24.73 11.52 1.88
C ASP A 149 24.02 12.78 2.38
N LYS A 150 24.68 13.58 3.21
CA LYS A 150 24.14 14.84 3.75
C LYS A 150 23.82 15.86 2.66
N ARG A 151 24.35 15.68 1.44
CA ARG A 151 24.00 16.48 0.27
C ARG A 151 22.63 16.12 -0.30
N ALA A 152 22.15 14.91 -0.04
CA ALA A 152 20.83 14.49 -0.46
C ALA A 152 19.79 15.46 0.08
N ASN A 153 18.79 15.74 -0.76
CA ASN A 153 17.73 16.65 -0.39
C ASN A 153 16.86 15.94 0.65
N SER A 154 16.72 16.50 1.86
CA SER A 154 16.01 15.87 2.97
C SER A 154 14.54 15.62 2.66
N VAL A 155 13.96 16.42 1.76
CA VAL A 155 12.58 16.23 1.28
C VAL A 155 12.47 15.27 0.10
N GLY A 156 13.53 14.54 -0.26
CA GLY A 156 13.52 13.67 -1.43
C GLY A 156 13.94 14.37 -2.73
N ARG A 157 13.94 13.61 -3.81
CA ARG A 157 14.23 14.05 -5.19
C ARG A 157 12.98 13.88 -6.06
N LEU A 158 13.05 14.44 -7.26
CA LEU A 158 12.08 14.11 -8.30
C LEU A 158 12.30 12.67 -8.81
N PRO A 159 11.23 11.98 -9.23
CA PRO A 159 11.32 10.74 -9.99
C PRO A 159 12.28 10.86 -11.17
N ASP A 160 12.93 9.75 -11.52
CA ASP A 160 13.67 9.68 -12.78
C ASP A 160 12.71 9.87 -13.96
N ASP A 161 13.26 10.23 -15.11
CA ASP A 161 12.57 10.20 -16.40
C ASP A 161 12.46 8.77 -16.96
N THR A 162 13.03 7.77 -16.29
CA THR A 162 12.82 6.36 -16.60
C THR A 162 11.97 5.73 -15.51
N TRP A 163 10.69 5.49 -15.81
CA TRP A 163 9.72 4.93 -14.86
C TRP A 163 9.79 3.41 -14.94
N ILE A 164 10.74 2.88 -14.16
CA ILE A 164 11.00 1.45 -13.95
C ILE A 164 10.83 1.11 -12.47
N LEU A 165 10.36 -0.10 -12.15
CA LEU A 165 10.63 -0.67 -10.82
C LEU A 165 12.00 -1.33 -10.88
N ARG A 166 12.96 -0.84 -10.10
CA ARG A 166 14.26 -1.50 -10.03
C ARG A 166 14.11 -2.69 -9.07
N PRO A 167 14.59 -3.90 -9.42
CA PRO A 167 14.56 -5.05 -8.51
C PRO A 167 15.17 -4.77 -7.12
N GLN A 168 16.12 -3.85 -7.03
CA GLN A 168 16.74 -3.39 -5.76
C GLN A 168 15.87 -2.44 -4.91
N ASP A 169 14.77 -1.92 -5.44
CA ASP A 169 13.73 -1.20 -4.68
C ASP A 169 12.62 -2.15 -4.19
N LEU A 170 12.71 -3.45 -4.53
CA LEU A 170 11.89 -4.53 -3.99
C LEU A 170 12.72 -5.30 -2.96
N VAL A 171 12.37 -5.16 -1.68
CA VAL A 171 13.07 -5.86 -0.59
C VAL A 171 12.98 -7.40 -0.73
N ASP A 172 11.92 -7.90 -1.36
CA ASP A 172 11.55 -9.33 -1.35
C ASP A 172 11.37 -9.97 -2.76
N CYS A 173 11.99 -9.43 -3.84
CA CYS A 173 12.12 -10.05 -5.18
C CYS A 173 10.86 -10.73 -5.80
N LEU A 174 10.33 -10.17 -6.90
CA LEU A 174 9.46 -10.85 -7.91
C LEU A 174 8.58 -12.03 -7.41
N THR A 175 7.61 -11.80 -6.52
CA THR A 175 6.67 -12.85 -6.08
C THR A 175 5.46 -12.97 -7.03
N PRO A 176 4.88 -14.16 -7.24
CA PRO A 176 3.73 -14.35 -8.15
C PRO A 176 2.42 -13.66 -7.73
N GLY A 177 2.34 -13.13 -6.51
CA GLY A 177 1.14 -12.51 -5.93
C GLY A 177 1.21 -10.99 -5.82
N GLU A 178 2.33 -10.38 -6.20
CA GLU A 178 2.52 -8.93 -6.21
C GLU A 178 2.53 -8.44 -7.67
N ASP A 179 1.89 -7.30 -7.93
CA ASP A 179 2.08 -6.60 -9.20
C ASP A 179 3.49 -6.00 -9.18
N THR A 180 4.46 -6.78 -9.68
CA THR A 180 5.91 -6.55 -9.58
C THR A 180 6.44 -5.35 -10.38
N TRP A 181 5.60 -4.34 -10.65
CA TRP A 181 5.89 -3.29 -11.62
C TRP A 181 5.53 -1.91 -11.09
N TYR A 182 6.38 -0.94 -11.41
CA TYR A 182 6.16 0.47 -11.15
C TYR A 182 5.34 0.97 -12.32
N PHE A 183 4.01 0.94 -12.14
CA PHE A 183 3.00 1.04 -13.21
C PHE A 183 3.08 -0.13 -14.19
N PRO A 184 2.61 -1.35 -13.83
CA PRO A 184 2.47 -2.38 -14.84
C PRO A 184 1.50 -1.93 -15.94
N ARG A 185 1.63 -2.48 -17.14
CA ARG A 185 0.51 -2.47 -18.08
C ARG A 185 -0.68 -3.17 -17.42
N VAL A 186 -1.88 -2.61 -17.53
CA VAL A 186 -3.08 -3.19 -16.90
C VAL A 186 -3.46 -4.50 -17.60
N ALA A 187 -3.03 -5.62 -17.02
CA ALA A 187 -3.28 -6.97 -17.53
C ALA A 187 -4.71 -7.43 -17.22
N GLY A 188 -5.18 -8.45 -17.97
CA GLY A 188 -6.55 -8.97 -17.83
C GLY A 188 -6.90 -9.49 -16.44
N THR A 189 -5.91 -9.94 -15.66
CA THR A 189 -6.09 -10.51 -14.32
C THR A 189 -6.10 -9.46 -13.21
N PHE A 190 -5.80 -8.19 -13.51
CA PHE A 190 -5.68 -7.16 -12.49
C PHE A 190 -7.05 -6.65 -12.05
N LYS A 191 -7.19 -6.38 -10.74
CA LYS A 191 -8.42 -5.80 -10.17
C LYS A 191 -8.80 -4.47 -10.84
N GLU A 192 -7.81 -3.67 -11.23
CA GLU A 192 -8.00 -2.39 -11.90
C GLU A 192 -8.60 -2.52 -13.32
N ARG A 193 -8.46 -3.69 -13.96
CA ARG A 193 -8.89 -3.89 -15.35
C ARG A 193 -10.40 -3.74 -15.47
N ALA A 194 -10.85 -2.75 -16.24
CA ALA A 194 -12.28 -2.51 -16.47
C ALA A 194 -12.91 -3.50 -17.46
N GLY A 195 -12.11 -4.16 -18.29
CA GLY A 195 -12.52 -5.28 -19.15
C GLY A 195 -13.08 -4.91 -20.52
N PHE A 196 -13.48 -3.66 -20.74
CA PHE A 196 -14.13 -3.21 -22.00
C PHE A 196 -13.21 -2.44 -22.97
N HIS A 197 -12.00 -2.08 -22.56
CA HIS A 197 -11.04 -1.35 -23.41
C HIS A 197 -9.67 -2.05 -23.37
N GLY A 198 -9.08 -2.33 -24.53
CA GLY A 198 -7.84 -3.11 -24.65
C GLY A 198 -6.62 -2.45 -24.03
N CYS A 199 -6.51 -1.13 -24.20
CA CYS A 199 -5.35 -0.32 -23.87
C CYS A 199 -5.62 0.61 -22.68
N GLN A 200 -6.14 0.09 -21.56
CA GLN A 200 -6.36 0.88 -20.35
C GLN A 200 -5.02 1.32 -19.73
N MET A 201 -4.86 2.63 -19.51
CA MET A 201 -3.74 3.21 -18.75
C MET A 201 -3.85 2.91 -17.24
N PRO A 202 -2.72 2.77 -16.50
CA PRO A 202 -2.73 2.53 -15.05
C PRO A 202 -3.05 3.79 -14.25
N GLU A 203 -3.88 3.68 -13.21
CA GLU A 203 -4.28 4.83 -12.38
C GLU A 203 -3.12 5.48 -11.65
N GLN A 204 -2.19 4.71 -11.09
CA GLN A 204 -1.04 5.27 -10.36
C GLN A 204 -0.11 6.07 -11.28
N LEU A 205 -0.01 5.68 -12.57
CA LEU A 205 0.81 6.39 -13.57
C LEU A 205 0.24 7.78 -13.84
N LEU A 206 -1.05 7.83 -14.13
CA LEU A 206 -1.77 9.08 -14.34
C LEU A 206 -1.84 9.90 -13.04
N GLY A 207 -1.90 9.22 -11.89
CA GLY A 207 -1.85 9.82 -10.57
C GLY A 207 -0.58 10.63 -10.35
N ARG A 208 0.58 10.09 -10.75
CA ARG A 208 1.83 10.85 -10.74
C ARG A 208 1.71 12.09 -11.62
N ILE A 209 1.33 11.94 -12.89
CA ILE A 209 1.26 13.07 -13.83
C ILE A 209 0.35 14.19 -13.30
N ILE A 210 -0.87 13.83 -12.88
CA ILE A 210 -1.88 14.79 -12.42
C ILE A 210 -1.42 15.48 -11.12
N LYS A 211 -0.80 14.77 -10.18
CA LYS A 211 -0.30 15.37 -8.92
C LYS A 211 0.84 16.36 -9.15
N TYR A 212 1.70 16.14 -10.14
CA TYR A 212 2.82 17.03 -10.45
C TYR A 212 2.40 18.24 -11.27
N CYS A 213 1.49 18.07 -12.21
CA CYS A 213 1.21 19.06 -13.26
C CYS A 213 -0.16 19.73 -13.14
N SER A 214 -0.85 19.59 -12.00
CA SER A 214 -2.12 20.29 -11.70
C SER A 214 -2.34 20.46 -10.19
N ASN A 215 -3.11 21.47 -9.80
CA ASN A 215 -3.61 21.70 -8.44
C ASN A 215 -5.02 21.11 -8.26
N GLU A 216 -5.49 21.00 -7.02
CA GLU A 216 -6.90 20.67 -6.76
C GLU A 216 -7.82 21.74 -7.36
N GLY A 217 -8.94 21.31 -7.92
CA GLY A 217 -9.87 22.21 -8.64
C GLY A 217 -9.49 22.52 -10.09
N ASP A 218 -8.23 22.32 -10.50
CA ASP A 218 -7.80 22.50 -11.89
C ASP A 218 -8.56 21.57 -12.85
N THR A 219 -8.61 21.94 -14.12
CA THR A 219 -9.27 21.15 -15.16
C THR A 219 -8.28 20.29 -15.94
N VAL A 220 -8.51 18.98 -15.93
CA VAL A 220 -7.76 17.97 -16.69
C VAL A 220 -8.52 17.56 -17.95
N LEU A 221 -7.88 17.69 -19.11
CA LEU A 221 -8.40 17.30 -20.42
C LEU A 221 -7.83 15.95 -20.87
N ASP A 222 -8.70 15.07 -21.36
CA ASP A 222 -8.33 13.86 -22.10
C ASP A 222 -9.01 13.84 -23.48
N PRO A 223 -8.29 14.15 -24.57
CA PRO A 223 -8.87 14.15 -25.91
C PRO A 223 -9.27 12.77 -26.44
N PHE A 224 -8.82 11.68 -25.78
CA PHE A 224 -8.97 10.29 -26.23
C PHE A 224 -9.38 9.41 -25.05
N SER A 225 -10.55 9.68 -24.47
CA SER A 225 -10.86 9.24 -23.11
C SER A 225 -10.85 7.72 -22.88
N GLY A 226 -11.18 6.91 -23.90
CA GLY A 226 -11.12 5.45 -23.88
C GLY A 226 -11.77 4.84 -22.63
N SER A 227 -10.97 4.20 -21.78
CA SER A 227 -11.43 3.63 -20.50
C SER A 227 -11.73 4.65 -19.39
N ALA A 228 -11.69 5.94 -19.70
CA ALA A 228 -11.86 7.09 -18.81
C ALA A 228 -10.88 7.12 -17.62
N THR A 229 -9.69 6.51 -17.73
CA THR A 229 -8.76 6.43 -16.59
C THR A 229 -8.28 7.81 -16.16
N THR A 230 -7.86 8.67 -17.10
CA THR A 230 -7.41 10.05 -16.80
C THR A 230 -8.46 10.83 -16.04
N LEU A 231 -9.71 10.74 -16.49
CA LEU A 231 -10.85 11.44 -15.91
C LEU A 231 -11.21 10.89 -14.52
N ALA A 232 -11.16 9.56 -14.35
CA ALA A 232 -11.39 8.92 -13.06
C ALA A 232 -10.32 9.34 -12.05
N VAL A 233 -9.04 9.33 -12.43
CA VAL A 233 -7.93 9.75 -11.57
C VAL A 233 -8.03 11.24 -11.25
N ALA A 234 -8.35 12.10 -12.22
CA ALA A 234 -8.58 13.52 -11.99
C ALA A 234 -9.68 13.74 -10.93
N LYS A 235 -10.82 13.05 -11.06
CA LYS A 235 -11.91 13.12 -10.07
C LYS A 235 -11.48 12.61 -8.69
N LYS A 236 -10.83 11.45 -8.60
CA LYS A 236 -10.32 10.87 -7.33
C LYS A 236 -9.38 11.85 -6.63
N LEU A 237 -8.56 12.57 -7.39
CA LEU A 237 -7.64 13.59 -6.88
C LEU A 237 -8.28 14.99 -6.72
N GLY A 238 -9.59 15.15 -6.87
CA GLY A 238 -10.25 16.44 -6.65
C GLY A 238 -10.02 17.49 -7.73
N ARG A 239 -9.72 17.08 -8.97
CA ARG A 239 -9.66 17.94 -10.15
C ARG A 239 -10.99 17.90 -10.91
N GLN A 240 -11.29 18.97 -11.63
CA GLN A 240 -12.31 18.93 -12.67
C GLN A 240 -11.76 18.19 -13.89
N PHE A 241 -12.63 17.62 -14.71
CA PHE A 241 -12.18 16.86 -15.87
C PHE A 241 -13.04 17.11 -17.10
N LEU A 242 -12.48 16.87 -18.27
CA LEU A 242 -13.15 16.97 -19.55
C LEU A 242 -12.59 15.91 -20.48
N GLY A 243 -13.44 15.10 -21.11
CA GLY A 243 -12.98 14.12 -22.08
C GLY A 243 -13.82 14.06 -23.35
N PHE A 244 -13.20 13.56 -24.42
CA PHE A 244 -13.85 13.30 -25.71
C PHE A 244 -13.62 11.85 -26.11
N ASP A 245 -14.62 11.27 -26.77
CA ASP A 245 -14.50 9.96 -27.40
C ASP A 245 -15.42 9.85 -28.61
N LEU A 246 -15.04 9.00 -29.57
CA LEU A 246 -15.86 8.66 -30.72
C LEU A 246 -16.82 7.50 -30.43
N SER A 247 -16.46 6.61 -29.50
CA SER A 247 -17.24 5.42 -29.20
C SER A 247 -18.39 5.72 -28.23
N PRO A 248 -19.66 5.54 -28.62
CA PRO A 248 -20.78 5.62 -27.69
C PRO A 248 -20.67 4.59 -26.55
N GLU A 249 -20.09 3.42 -26.82
CA GLU A 249 -19.92 2.37 -25.82
C GLU A 249 -18.88 2.78 -24.77
N TYR A 250 -17.69 3.22 -25.17
CA TYR A 250 -16.65 3.67 -24.24
C TYR A 250 -17.13 4.85 -23.39
N ILE A 251 -17.90 5.77 -23.98
CA ILE A 251 -18.51 6.88 -23.24
C ILE A 251 -19.46 6.37 -22.16
N GLN A 252 -20.35 5.44 -22.49
CA GLN A 252 -21.30 4.91 -21.51
C GLN A 252 -20.57 4.20 -20.37
N ARG A 253 -19.64 3.30 -20.70
CA ARG A 253 -18.83 2.57 -19.72
C ARG A 253 -17.94 3.50 -18.87
N GLY A 254 -17.37 4.52 -19.50
CA GLY A 254 -16.58 5.55 -18.84
C GLY A 254 -17.42 6.39 -17.87
N ARG A 255 -18.66 6.74 -18.23
CA ARG A 255 -19.62 7.41 -17.33
C ARG A 255 -19.97 6.54 -16.14
N ASP A 256 -20.19 5.24 -16.34
CA ASP A 256 -20.45 4.30 -15.24
C ASP A 256 -19.25 4.21 -14.28
N ARG A 257 -18.02 4.15 -14.82
CA ARG A 257 -16.79 4.21 -14.02
C ARG A 257 -16.71 5.52 -13.21
N LEU A 258 -17.00 6.65 -13.85
CA LEU A 258 -16.98 7.97 -13.21
C LEU A 258 -18.08 8.14 -12.16
N ALA A 259 -19.24 7.50 -12.33
CA ALA A 259 -20.32 7.53 -11.34
C ALA A 259 -19.94 6.76 -10.06
N ASN A 260 -19.15 5.69 -10.21
CA ASN A 260 -18.74 4.83 -9.11
C ASN A 260 -17.48 5.30 -8.36
N CYS A 261 -16.75 6.28 -8.86
CA CYS A 261 -15.64 6.90 -8.14
C CYS A 261 -16.05 8.20 -7.44
N ARG A 262 -15.40 8.51 -6.31
CA ARG A 262 -15.62 9.70 -5.49
C ARG A 262 -14.31 10.46 -5.31
N VAL A 263 -14.43 11.76 -5.06
CA VAL A 263 -13.28 12.60 -4.68
C VAL A 263 -12.69 12.03 -3.38
N GLY A 264 -11.38 11.80 -3.36
CA GLY A 264 -10.65 11.23 -2.23
C GLY A 264 -10.52 9.71 -2.23
N ASP A 265 -11.12 8.99 -3.18
CA ASP A 265 -10.90 7.55 -3.31
C ASP A 265 -9.43 7.23 -3.62
N LEU A 266 -8.96 6.07 -3.16
CA LEU A 266 -7.60 5.59 -3.46
C LEU A 266 -7.45 5.26 -4.95
N LEU A 267 -6.24 5.49 -5.47
CA LEU A 267 -5.85 5.03 -6.80
C LEU A 267 -5.57 3.53 -6.77
N ASP A 268 -6.04 2.82 -7.79
CA ASP A 268 -5.83 1.38 -7.91
C ASP A 268 -4.37 1.06 -8.30
N GLY A 269 -3.81 -0.04 -7.76
CA GLY A 269 -2.42 -0.46 -7.98
C GLY A 269 -1.47 -0.04 -6.85
N ALA A 270 -0.22 -0.55 -6.88
CA ALA A 270 0.78 -0.28 -5.85
C ALA A 270 1.21 1.19 -5.83
N ALA A 271 1.20 1.80 -4.64
CA ALA A 271 1.68 3.17 -4.43
C ALA A 271 3.21 3.27 -4.57
N GLU A 272 3.74 4.48 -4.74
CA GLU A 272 5.19 4.69 -4.84
C GLU A 272 5.93 4.22 -3.57
N PRO A 273 7.03 3.44 -3.69
CA PRO A 273 7.78 2.99 -2.55
C PRO A 273 8.54 4.16 -1.92
N ALA A 274 8.28 4.42 -0.64
CA ALA A 274 8.91 5.48 0.14
C ALA A 274 10.30 5.12 0.70
N VAL A 275 10.88 3.98 0.32
CA VAL A 275 12.21 3.51 0.77
C VAL A 275 12.92 2.69 -0.32
N SER A 276 14.23 2.85 -0.45
CA SER A 276 15.13 1.91 -1.14
C SER A 276 15.96 1.16 -0.09
N ALA A 277 16.48 -0.02 -0.47
CA ALA A 277 17.29 -0.89 0.38
C ALA A 277 18.49 -0.18 1.07
N PRO A 278 18.94 -0.65 2.25
CA PRO A 278 19.94 0.03 3.08
C PRO A 278 21.38 0.00 2.52
N THR A 279 22.21 0.88 3.07
CA THR A 279 23.55 1.26 2.61
C THR A 279 24.76 0.54 3.21
N THR A 280 25.83 0.52 2.41
CA THR A 280 27.26 0.56 2.81
C THR A 280 27.67 1.93 3.42
N PRO A 281 28.42 2.02 4.54
CA PRO A 281 28.56 3.28 5.31
C PRO A 281 29.50 4.34 4.67
N PRO A 282 29.24 5.67 4.80
CA PRO A 282 30.07 6.75 4.23
C PRO A 282 30.79 7.64 5.28
N LYS A 283 31.88 8.31 4.84
CA LYS A 283 32.64 9.36 5.58
C LYS A 283 32.43 10.77 4.98
N GLY A 284 32.29 11.80 5.83
CA GLY A 284 32.80 13.18 5.61
C GLY A 284 31.85 14.34 5.22
N THR A 285 31.57 15.23 6.19
CA THR A 285 31.37 16.74 6.23
C THR A 285 31.05 17.56 4.96
N ARG A 286 30.37 18.74 4.92
CA ARG A 286 29.62 19.71 5.77
C ARG A 286 28.89 20.66 4.77
N LYS A 287 27.72 21.26 5.09
CA LYS A 287 26.98 22.22 4.23
C LYS A 287 27.00 23.65 4.80
N GLY A 288 27.10 24.65 3.93
CA GLY A 288 26.89 26.09 4.18
C GLY A 288 25.49 26.59 3.76
N LYS A 289 25.18 27.84 4.15
CA LYS A 289 23.87 28.50 4.41
C LYS A 289 22.94 28.86 3.23
N LEU A 290 21.68 29.12 3.62
CA LEU A 290 20.45 29.48 2.88
C LEU A 290 20.15 31.00 2.87
N THR A 291 19.34 31.48 1.92
CA THR A 291 18.62 32.78 1.93
C THR A 291 17.19 32.68 1.34
N THR A 292 16.36 33.70 1.59
CA THR A 292 14.96 33.66 2.09
C THR A 292 13.86 34.12 1.10
N ILE A 293 12.60 33.70 1.34
CA ILE A 293 11.34 33.97 0.57
C ILE A 293 10.46 35.06 1.26
N THR A 294 9.60 35.74 0.50
CA THR A 294 8.78 36.92 0.87
C THR A 294 7.48 36.65 1.66
N ALA A 295 6.96 37.69 2.33
CA ALA A 295 6.11 37.62 3.53
C ALA A 295 4.61 37.27 3.34
N THR A 296 4.05 37.37 2.14
CA THR A 296 2.59 37.29 1.93
C THR A 296 2.10 35.88 1.58
N GLU A 297 2.82 35.16 0.69
CA GLU A 297 2.58 33.74 0.40
C GLU A 297 2.94 32.84 1.59
N ALA A 298 3.91 33.28 2.39
CA ALA A 298 4.25 32.66 3.65
C ALA A 298 3.07 32.64 4.63
N ALA A 299 2.16 33.63 4.64
CA ALA A 299 1.12 33.73 5.67
C ALA A 299 0.00 32.70 5.51
N THR A 300 -0.49 32.49 4.29
CA THR A 300 -1.62 31.57 4.00
C THR A 300 -1.17 30.11 3.95
N GLN A 301 0.00 29.84 3.37
CA GLN A 301 0.65 28.53 3.52
C GLN A 301 1.04 28.28 4.97
N ALA A 302 1.53 29.28 5.71
CA ALA A 302 1.77 29.11 7.15
C ALA A 302 0.49 28.81 7.91
N GLU A 303 -0.69 29.28 7.52
CA GLU A 303 -1.91 29.01 8.30
C GLU A 303 -2.41 27.56 8.13
N ALA A 304 -2.47 27.04 6.89
CA ALA A 304 -2.82 25.64 6.63
C ALA A 304 -1.73 24.65 7.07
N LEU A 305 -0.47 24.94 6.76
CA LEU A 305 0.69 24.20 7.27
C LEU A 305 0.73 24.30 8.80
N SER A 306 0.38 25.44 9.41
CA SER A 306 0.28 25.54 10.87
C SER A 306 -0.86 24.71 11.42
N THR A 307 -1.95 24.49 10.70
CA THR A 307 -3.07 23.68 11.20
C THR A 307 -2.68 22.20 11.21
N GLU A 308 -2.06 21.69 10.15
CA GLU A 308 -1.53 20.32 10.12
C GLU A 308 -0.33 20.15 11.06
N GLN A 309 0.57 21.12 11.14
CA GLN A 309 1.68 21.13 12.11
C GLN A 309 1.18 21.24 13.54
N ARG A 310 0.09 21.97 13.82
CA ARG A 310 -0.55 22.03 15.14
C ARG A 310 -1.18 20.69 15.48
N PHE A 311 -1.84 20.04 14.51
CA PHE A 311 -2.39 18.69 14.70
C PHE A 311 -1.27 17.68 14.98
N GLU A 312 -0.22 17.66 14.16
CA GLU A 312 0.96 16.81 14.34
C GLU A 312 1.62 17.06 15.69
N LYS A 313 1.96 18.32 15.99
CA LYS A 313 2.60 18.71 17.25
C LYS A 313 1.72 18.34 18.44
N GLY A 314 0.42 18.57 18.35
CA GLY A 314 -0.54 18.19 19.39
C GLY A 314 -0.63 16.68 19.60
N LEU A 315 -0.58 15.89 18.53
CA LEU A 315 -0.55 14.43 18.61
C LEU A 315 0.76 13.90 19.21
N VAL A 316 1.89 14.47 18.79
CA VAL A 316 3.22 14.15 19.34
C VAL A 316 3.29 14.56 20.81
N GLU A 317 2.70 15.70 21.18
CA GLU A 317 2.61 16.18 22.56
C GLU A 317 1.72 15.26 23.41
N ALA A 318 0.54 14.89 22.90
CA ALA A 318 -0.34 13.93 23.57
C ALA A 318 0.39 12.61 23.83
N PHE A 319 1.07 12.08 22.81
CA PHE A 319 1.89 10.87 22.94
C PHE A 319 3.04 11.04 23.94
N ALA A 320 3.76 12.16 23.92
CA ALA A 320 4.84 12.44 24.87
C ALA A 320 4.34 12.48 26.32
N LYS A 321 3.14 13.05 26.55
CA LYS A 321 2.53 13.16 27.88
C LYS A 321 1.92 11.86 28.39
N SER A 322 1.42 11.00 27.49
CA SER A 322 0.71 9.77 27.86
C SER A 322 1.53 8.49 27.72
N SER A 323 2.65 8.50 26.99
CA SER A 323 3.46 7.30 26.76
C SER A 323 4.16 6.77 28.01
N GLN A 324 4.32 7.60 29.05
CA GLN A 324 5.06 7.29 30.27
C GLN A 324 6.49 6.76 29.99
N GLY A 325 7.08 7.15 28.86
CA GLY A 325 8.39 6.69 28.41
C GLY A 325 8.38 5.35 27.67
N TYR A 326 7.23 4.71 27.49
CA TYR A 326 7.09 3.50 26.68
C TYR A 326 6.95 3.79 25.19
N SER A 327 7.21 2.76 24.38
CA SER A 327 7.06 2.84 22.91
C SER A 327 5.59 2.99 22.46
N LEU A 328 5.38 3.43 21.22
CA LEU A 328 4.05 3.45 20.59
C LEU A 328 3.35 2.09 20.65
N ASP A 329 4.09 1.01 20.39
CA ASP A 329 3.55 -0.35 20.43
C ASP A 329 2.97 -0.69 21.81
N ARG A 330 3.61 -0.20 22.89
CA ARG A 330 3.11 -0.38 24.25
C ARG A 330 1.88 0.49 24.51
N LEU A 331 1.90 1.75 24.07
CA LEU A 331 0.77 2.65 24.27
C LEU A 331 -0.51 2.17 23.59
N VAL A 332 -0.44 1.58 22.39
CA VAL A 332 -1.64 1.09 21.68
C VAL A 332 -2.13 -0.27 22.18
N THR A 333 -1.24 -1.08 22.75
CA THR A 333 -1.61 -2.40 23.31
C THR A 333 -2.08 -2.31 24.75
N ASP A 334 -1.68 -1.29 25.50
CA ASP A 334 -2.07 -1.07 26.89
C ASP A 334 -3.35 -0.20 26.94
N PRO A 335 -4.50 -0.73 27.40
CA PRO A 335 -5.73 0.04 27.45
C PRO A 335 -5.66 1.29 28.32
N ASP A 336 -4.85 1.27 29.37
CA ASP A 336 -4.74 2.39 30.31
C ASP A 336 -3.92 3.53 29.68
N LEU A 337 -2.76 3.20 29.10
CA LEU A 337 -1.95 4.17 28.36
C LEU A 337 -2.69 4.71 27.12
N ASN A 338 -3.44 3.86 26.40
CA ASN A 338 -4.21 4.32 25.25
C ASN A 338 -5.34 5.26 25.67
N ARG A 339 -6.03 4.95 26.77
CA ARG A 339 -7.07 5.84 27.33
C ARG A 339 -6.48 7.18 27.75
N GLU A 340 -5.35 7.18 28.44
CA GLU A 340 -4.63 8.41 28.79
C GLU A 340 -4.26 9.22 27.54
N PHE A 341 -3.77 8.58 26.48
CA PHE A 341 -3.46 9.23 25.20
C PHE A 341 -4.68 9.89 24.55
N VAL A 342 -5.77 9.14 24.45
CA VAL A 342 -7.04 9.62 23.89
C VAL A 342 -7.59 10.79 24.70
N ASP A 343 -7.51 10.74 26.03
CA ASP A 343 -7.95 11.84 26.90
C ASP A 343 -7.06 13.09 26.74
N HIS A 344 -5.76 12.92 26.52
CA HIS A 344 -4.88 14.04 26.19
C HIS A 344 -5.21 14.65 24.82
N CYS A 345 -5.50 13.83 23.81
CA CYS A 345 -5.93 14.32 22.49
C CYS A 345 -7.22 15.15 22.59
N ARG A 346 -8.20 14.67 23.38
CA ARG A 346 -9.45 15.41 23.67
C ARG A 346 -9.20 16.74 24.37
N LYS A 347 -8.35 16.74 25.41
CA LYS A 347 -7.99 17.96 26.17
C LYS A 347 -7.29 19.00 25.29
N LEU A 348 -6.50 18.55 24.31
CA LEU A 348 -5.85 19.42 23.32
C LEU A 348 -6.80 19.87 22.19
N GLY A 349 -8.05 19.41 22.17
CA GLY A 349 -9.04 19.77 21.16
C GLY A 349 -8.68 19.26 19.76
N LEU A 350 -7.95 18.15 19.67
CA LEU A 350 -7.56 17.59 18.37
C LEU A 350 -8.80 17.07 17.62
N PRO A 351 -8.96 17.36 16.32
CA PRO A 351 -10.06 16.81 15.52
C PRO A 351 -9.94 15.29 15.36
N GLY A 352 -11.07 14.60 15.34
CA GLY A 352 -11.17 13.16 15.09
C GLY A 352 -11.56 12.31 16.30
N ASP A 353 -11.24 11.02 16.21
CA ASP A 353 -11.55 10.01 17.22
C ASP A 353 -10.31 9.18 17.59
N ALA A 354 -10.47 8.27 18.55
CA ALA A 354 -9.40 7.39 19.03
C ALA A 354 -8.76 6.57 17.91
N ARG A 355 -9.57 6.06 16.96
CA ARG A 355 -9.09 5.28 15.82
C ARG A 355 -8.17 6.11 14.94
N LEU A 356 -8.61 7.32 14.56
CA LEU A 356 -7.82 8.22 13.73
C LEU A 356 -6.52 8.63 14.42
N TRP A 357 -6.55 8.97 15.71
CA TRP A 357 -5.37 9.40 16.45
C TRP A 357 -4.34 8.27 16.59
N ASN A 358 -4.79 7.06 16.97
CA ASN A 358 -3.93 5.88 17.04
C ASN A 358 -3.31 5.55 15.67
N TRP A 359 -4.10 5.62 14.60
CA TRP A 359 -3.63 5.37 13.23
C TRP A 359 -2.60 6.41 12.77
N LYS A 360 -2.84 7.70 13.04
CA LYS A 360 -1.90 8.78 12.71
C LYS A 360 -0.59 8.64 13.47
N LEU A 361 -0.60 8.22 14.73
CA LEU A 361 0.64 7.91 15.46
C LEU A 361 1.47 6.81 14.80
N PHE A 362 0.84 5.74 14.31
CA PHE A 362 1.56 4.69 13.58
C PHE A 362 2.25 5.23 12.32
N ASN A 363 1.55 6.10 11.57
CA ASN A 363 2.11 6.74 10.39
C ASN A 363 3.25 7.70 10.75
N TYR A 364 3.10 8.47 11.84
CA TYR A 364 4.16 9.35 12.35
C TYR A 364 5.39 8.58 12.81
N ARG A 365 5.21 7.40 13.43
CA ARG A 365 6.33 6.50 13.75
C ARG A 365 7.06 6.06 12.49
N LYS A 366 6.34 5.59 11.47
CA LYS A 366 6.92 5.16 10.18
C LYS A 366 7.65 6.31 9.48
N ALA A 367 7.14 7.53 9.60
CA ALA A 367 7.75 8.74 9.07
C ALA A 367 8.87 9.34 9.95
N GLY A 368 9.23 8.72 11.08
CA GLY A 368 10.28 9.20 11.99
C GLY A 368 9.92 10.44 12.82
N LYS A 369 8.65 10.88 12.80
CA LYS A 369 8.16 12.09 13.48
C LYS A 369 8.04 11.95 15.00
N LEU A 370 8.08 10.71 15.51
CA LEU A 370 8.12 10.43 16.96
C LEU A 370 9.55 10.37 17.52
N SER A 371 10.59 10.61 16.72
CA SER A 371 11.99 10.50 17.14
C SER A 371 12.40 11.45 18.27
N SER A 372 11.67 12.56 18.44
CA SER A 372 11.87 13.54 19.51
C SER A 372 11.34 13.09 20.87
N VAL A 373 10.50 12.05 20.92
CA VAL A 373 9.96 11.49 22.16
C VAL A 373 10.77 10.25 22.54
N PRO A 374 11.65 10.34 23.56
CA PRO A 374 12.52 9.23 23.90
C PRO A 374 11.71 8.07 24.48
N THR A 375 11.99 6.86 23.98
CA THR A 375 11.53 5.63 24.63
C THR A 375 12.53 5.28 25.73
N THR A 376 12.20 5.61 26.97
CA THR A 376 13.06 5.39 28.15
C THR A 376 12.73 4.10 28.89
N GLN A 377 11.53 3.55 28.68
CA GLN A 377 11.08 2.30 29.28
C GLN A 377 10.93 1.21 28.23
N ARG A 378 11.56 0.07 28.48
CA ARG A 378 11.40 -1.14 27.67
C ARG A 378 10.25 -1.96 28.23
N THR A 379 9.34 -2.39 27.37
CA THR A 379 8.31 -3.35 27.76
C THR A 379 8.95 -4.70 28.05
N GLN A 380 8.89 -5.13 29.31
CA GLN A 380 9.46 -6.40 29.77
C GLN A 380 8.36 -7.47 29.84
N ILE A 381 8.16 -8.18 28.74
CA ILE A 381 7.46 -9.46 28.73
C ILE A 381 8.35 -10.41 27.93
N SER A 382 8.79 -11.50 28.55
CA SER A 382 9.62 -12.49 27.88
C SER A 382 8.77 -13.45 27.05
N TRP A 383 9.41 -14.16 26.11
CA TRP A 383 8.75 -15.26 25.39
C TRP A 383 8.27 -16.37 26.31
N GLN A 384 8.99 -16.62 27.42
CA GLN A 384 8.60 -17.61 28.42
C GLN A 384 7.32 -17.20 29.15
N ASP A 385 7.16 -15.92 29.47
CA ASP A 385 5.94 -15.38 30.08
C ASP A 385 4.77 -15.48 29.10
N CYS A 386 5.03 -15.15 27.83
CA CYS A 386 4.06 -15.21 26.75
C CYS A 386 3.62 -16.63 26.42
N ASP A 387 4.52 -17.63 26.51
CA ASP A 387 4.25 -19.02 26.15
C ASP A 387 2.86 -19.41 26.61
N GLN A 388 2.56 -19.19 27.90
CA GLN A 388 1.30 -19.50 28.60
C GLN A 388 0.01 -19.06 27.90
N PHE A 389 0.03 -18.03 27.05
CA PHE A 389 -1.19 -17.47 26.47
C PHE A 389 -1.11 -17.09 24.99
N LEU A 390 0.04 -17.25 24.33
CA LEU A 390 0.20 -16.89 22.90
C LEU A 390 -0.87 -17.51 22.01
N PHE A 391 -1.26 -18.76 22.29
CA PHE A 391 -2.33 -19.44 21.54
C PHE A 391 -3.66 -18.69 21.59
N ALA A 392 -4.02 -18.10 22.73
CA ALA A 392 -5.28 -17.38 22.87
C ALA A 392 -5.26 -16.07 22.07
N SER A 393 -4.12 -15.37 22.07
CA SER A 393 -3.90 -14.18 21.25
C SER A 393 -3.97 -14.49 19.76
N GLU A 394 -3.36 -15.60 19.31
CA GLU A 394 -3.40 -16.03 17.92
C GLU A 394 -4.82 -16.40 17.48
N ILE A 395 -5.52 -17.20 18.28
CA ILE A 395 -6.91 -17.63 17.99
C ILE A 395 -7.83 -16.41 17.94
N ALA A 396 -7.68 -15.46 18.86
CA ALA A 396 -8.46 -14.23 18.85
C ALA A 396 -8.23 -13.43 17.56
N LEU A 397 -6.98 -13.27 17.13
CA LEU A 397 -6.65 -12.59 15.88
C LEU A 397 -7.24 -13.32 14.67
N ALA A 398 -7.14 -14.65 14.62
CA ALA A 398 -7.67 -15.46 13.53
C ALA A 398 -9.20 -15.32 13.41
N LYS A 399 -9.92 -15.31 14.53
CA LYS A 399 -11.38 -15.13 14.56
C LYS A 399 -11.78 -13.71 14.15
N MET A 400 -11.11 -12.67 14.65
CA MET A 400 -11.37 -11.28 14.26
C MET A 400 -11.19 -11.06 12.75
N ILE A 401 -10.12 -11.61 12.16
CA ILE A 401 -9.88 -11.53 10.71
C ILE A 401 -10.97 -12.29 9.93
N ALA A 402 -11.37 -13.48 10.40
CA ALA A 402 -12.46 -14.24 9.78
C ALA A 402 -13.80 -13.50 9.83
N ASP A 403 -14.03 -12.70 10.87
CA ASP A 403 -15.23 -11.89 11.08
C ASP A 403 -15.17 -10.52 10.36
N GLY A 404 -14.08 -10.22 9.63
CA GLY A 404 -13.97 -9.06 8.73
C GLY A 404 -13.03 -7.94 9.18
N SER A 405 -12.29 -8.09 10.29
CA SER A 405 -11.25 -7.13 10.65
C SER A 405 -10.08 -7.13 9.66
N GLU A 406 -9.61 -5.93 9.28
CA GLU A 406 -8.58 -5.77 8.24
C GLU A 406 -7.19 -6.30 8.64
N SER A 407 -6.74 -6.02 9.88
CA SER A 407 -5.40 -6.40 10.35
C SER A 407 -5.27 -6.24 11.87
N LEU A 408 -4.18 -6.75 12.45
CA LEU A 408 -3.85 -6.50 13.86
C LEU A 408 -3.70 -4.99 14.17
N ASP A 409 -3.09 -4.20 13.27
CA ASP A 409 -2.94 -2.75 13.50
C ASP A 409 -4.32 -2.06 13.52
N ALA A 410 -5.24 -2.46 12.63
CA ALA A 410 -6.60 -1.94 12.62
C ALA A 410 -7.35 -2.29 13.93
N ILE A 411 -7.22 -3.54 14.39
CA ILE A 411 -7.81 -4.00 15.67
C ILE A 411 -7.25 -3.20 16.85
N LEU A 412 -5.93 -2.98 16.91
CA LEU A 412 -5.29 -2.27 18.03
C LEU A 412 -5.55 -0.75 18.00
N CYS A 413 -5.77 -0.16 16.83
CA CYS A 413 -6.11 1.26 16.72
C CYS A 413 -7.55 1.57 17.12
N ASP A 414 -8.46 0.62 16.95
CA ASP A 414 -9.89 0.77 17.21
C ASP A 414 -10.27 0.18 18.58
N PRO A 415 -10.67 1.00 19.57
CA PRO A 415 -10.99 0.54 20.92
C PRO A 415 -12.09 -0.53 21.00
N GLU A 416 -13.06 -0.50 20.08
CA GLU A 416 -14.17 -1.47 20.06
C GLU A 416 -13.67 -2.84 19.61
N GLN A 417 -12.94 -2.88 18.49
CA GLN A 417 -12.31 -4.11 17.99
C GLN A 417 -11.28 -4.65 18.98
N ALA A 418 -10.50 -3.78 19.62
CA ALA A 418 -9.52 -4.20 20.63
C ALA A 418 -10.19 -4.88 21.84
N THR A 419 -11.37 -4.38 22.25
CA THR A 419 -12.15 -4.97 23.35
C THR A 419 -12.77 -6.31 22.94
N GLN A 420 -13.28 -6.42 21.72
CA GLN A 420 -13.77 -7.69 21.17
C GLN A 420 -12.65 -8.74 21.12
N PHE A 421 -11.47 -8.34 20.64
CA PHE A 421 -10.26 -9.18 20.65
C PHE A 421 -9.94 -9.70 22.05
N ASP A 422 -9.96 -8.83 23.07
CA ASP A 422 -9.69 -9.22 24.46
C ASP A 422 -10.70 -10.24 24.99
N GLN A 423 -11.99 -10.05 24.68
CA GLN A 423 -13.05 -10.96 25.12
C GLN A 423 -12.89 -12.36 24.51
N ILE A 424 -12.52 -12.43 23.23
CA ILE A 424 -12.26 -13.71 22.56
C ILE A 424 -11.04 -14.37 23.22
N ALA A 425 -9.92 -13.67 23.35
CA ALA A 425 -8.70 -14.24 23.93
C ALA A 425 -8.93 -14.72 25.38
N LYS A 426 -9.65 -13.93 26.19
CA LYS A 426 -10.02 -14.29 27.56
C LYS A 426 -10.87 -15.55 27.67
N SER A 427 -11.71 -15.82 26.67
CA SER A 427 -12.52 -17.04 26.65
C SER A 427 -11.68 -18.32 26.49
N PHE A 428 -10.54 -18.23 25.81
CA PHE A 428 -9.61 -19.34 25.60
C PHE A 428 -8.57 -19.46 26.72
N CYS A 429 -8.19 -18.35 27.36
CA CYS A 429 -7.16 -18.33 28.40
C CYS A 429 -7.49 -17.26 29.45
N PRO A 430 -8.38 -17.52 30.42
CA PRO A 430 -8.81 -16.52 31.41
C PRO A 430 -7.70 -16.18 32.42
N GLY A 431 -7.83 -15.03 33.10
CA GLY A 431 -6.94 -14.62 34.19
C GLY A 431 -5.79 -13.68 33.78
N LEU A 432 -5.79 -13.19 32.54
CA LEU A 432 -4.79 -12.25 32.03
C LEU A 432 -5.41 -10.89 31.77
N THR A 433 -4.54 -9.88 31.67
CA THR A 433 -4.93 -8.52 31.34
C THR A 433 -5.10 -8.35 29.83
N PRO A 434 -5.96 -7.42 29.37
CA PRO A 434 -6.05 -7.02 27.95
C PRO A 434 -4.69 -6.74 27.30
N PHE A 435 -3.82 -6.03 28.04
CA PHE A 435 -2.47 -5.74 27.59
C PHE A 435 -1.69 -7.00 27.25
N GLN A 436 -1.75 -8.05 28.07
CA GLN A 436 -1.06 -9.32 27.80
C GLN A 436 -1.55 -9.96 26.51
N TYR A 437 -2.87 -10.05 26.28
CA TYR A 437 -3.40 -10.64 25.05
C TYR A 437 -2.95 -9.87 23.80
N ARG A 438 -3.10 -8.54 23.82
CA ARG A 438 -2.74 -7.66 22.69
C ARG A 438 -1.24 -7.68 22.42
N TRP A 439 -0.43 -7.68 23.48
CA TRP A 439 1.03 -7.78 23.37
C TRP A 439 1.47 -9.13 22.81
N GLY A 440 0.84 -10.23 23.22
CA GLY A 440 1.09 -11.56 22.67
C GLY A 440 0.87 -11.62 21.16
N ALA A 441 -0.23 -11.04 20.66
CA ALA A 441 -0.48 -10.95 19.22
C ALA A 441 0.57 -10.11 18.48
N LEU A 442 0.99 -9.00 19.09
CA LEU A 442 2.02 -8.14 18.53
C LEU A 442 3.39 -8.85 18.46
N MET A 443 3.74 -9.64 19.48
CA MET A 443 4.96 -10.45 19.50
C MET A 443 4.95 -11.52 18.41
N LEU A 444 3.83 -12.25 18.24
CA LEU A 444 3.68 -13.21 17.15
C LEU A 444 3.86 -12.56 15.78
N ARG A 445 3.26 -11.38 15.55
CA ARG A 445 3.41 -10.64 14.29
C ARG A 445 4.86 -10.22 14.04
N LYS A 446 5.59 -9.77 15.08
CA LYS A 446 6.98 -9.33 14.93
C LYS A 446 7.91 -10.48 14.56
N GLU A 447 7.67 -11.67 15.08
CA GLU A 447 8.49 -12.86 14.76
C GLU A 447 8.04 -13.64 13.54
N SER A 448 6.82 -13.40 13.01
CA SER A 448 6.26 -14.20 11.92
C SER A 448 7.13 -14.21 10.66
N LYS A 449 7.80 -13.09 10.31
CA LYS A 449 8.72 -13.04 9.16
C LYS A 449 9.95 -13.95 9.39
N SER A 450 10.55 -13.88 10.58
CA SER A 450 11.71 -14.71 10.96
C SER A 450 11.35 -16.20 11.01
N ALA A 451 10.22 -16.52 11.64
CA ALA A 451 9.72 -17.88 11.76
C ALA A 451 9.42 -18.50 10.38
N ARG A 452 8.79 -17.76 9.45
CA ARG A 452 8.53 -18.23 8.08
C ARG A 452 9.80 -18.53 7.31
N ALA A 453 10.77 -17.62 7.32
CA ALA A 453 12.06 -17.83 6.66
C ALA A 453 12.80 -19.06 7.21
N ARG A 454 12.74 -19.27 8.53
CA ARG A 454 13.33 -20.43 9.20
C ARG A 454 12.57 -21.73 8.89
N ALA A 455 11.26 -21.68 8.73
CA ALA A 455 10.43 -22.85 8.42
C ALA A 455 10.80 -23.48 7.06
N ASP A 456 11.14 -22.67 6.06
CA ASP A 456 11.56 -23.16 4.75
C ASP A 456 12.88 -23.94 4.80
N VAL A 457 13.81 -23.52 5.67
CA VAL A 457 15.06 -24.25 5.93
C VAL A 457 14.78 -25.57 6.64
N LEU A 458 13.91 -25.54 7.66
CA LEU A 458 13.58 -26.71 8.48
C LEU A 458 12.75 -27.77 7.75
N ARG A 459 12.15 -27.45 6.59
CA ARG A 459 11.33 -28.40 5.81
C ARG A 459 12.05 -29.71 5.44
N SER A 460 13.38 -29.66 5.31
CA SER A 460 14.20 -30.84 4.98
C SER A 460 14.63 -31.67 6.20
N ILE A 461 14.47 -31.14 7.42
CA ILE A 461 15.00 -31.71 8.68
C ILE A 461 13.86 -31.94 9.69
N ALA A 462 12.65 -31.47 9.42
CA ALA A 462 11.52 -31.57 10.33
C ALA A 462 11.20 -33.03 10.70
N PRO A 463 10.91 -33.31 11.98
CA PRO A 463 10.66 -34.68 12.44
C PRO A 463 9.48 -35.30 11.68
N ALA A 464 9.71 -36.52 11.18
CA ALA A 464 8.89 -37.12 10.14
C ALA A 464 7.44 -37.48 10.55
N LYS A 465 7.11 -37.54 11.86
CA LYS A 465 5.76 -37.93 12.32
C LYS A 465 5.37 -37.31 13.66
N LEU A 466 4.17 -36.72 13.68
CA LEU A 466 3.38 -36.45 14.89
C LEU A 466 2.95 -37.77 15.59
N SER A 467 2.76 -37.74 16.90
CA SER A 467 2.24 -38.86 17.68
C SER A 467 0.84 -39.31 17.24
N SER A 468 0.41 -40.50 17.68
CA SER A 468 -0.97 -40.94 17.55
C SER A 468 -1.90 -40.00 18.32
N ALA A 469 -3.09 -39.74 17.78
CA ALA A 469 -4.06 -38.84 18.41
C ALA A 469 -4.46 -39.34 19.81
N LYS A 470 -4.37 -38.48 20.82
CA LYS A 470 -4.80 -38.74 22.20
C LYS A 470 -5.98 -37.84 22.59
N PRO A 471 -6.94 -38.31 23.41
CA PRO A 471 -8.09 -37.52 23.82
C PRO A 471 -7.72 -36.43 24.83
N LEU A 472 -8.23 -35.22 24.64
CA LEU A 472 -8.04 -34.08 25.54
C LEU A 472 -9.12 -33.98 26.63
N ALA A 473 -10.30 -34.54 26.40
CA ALA A 473 -11.34 -34.67 27.42
C ALA A 473 -10.94 -35.75 28.45
N ASP A 474 -11.00 -35.41 29.73
CA ASP A 474 -10.67 -36.31 30.86
C ASP A 474 -9.24 -36.89 30.78
N ALA A 475 -8.34 -36.13 30.15
CA ALA A 475 -6.95 -36.51 29.92
C ALA A 475 -6.17 -36.72 31.23
N LYS A 476 -5.50 -37.87 31.35
CA LYS A 476 -4.49 -38.10 32.37
C LYS A 476 -3.19 -37.38 31.94
N TRP A 477 -2.97 -36.17 32.49
CA TRP A 477 -1.88 -35.29 32.05
C TRP A 477 -0.47 -35.88 32.13
N THR A 478 -0.25 -36.94 32.93
CA THR A 478 1.02 -37.69 32.98
C THR A 478 1.38 -38.34 31.64
N ASP A 479 0.40 -38.58 30.78
CA ASP A 479 0.58 -39.29 29.50
C ASP A 479 1.05 -38.35 28.37
N TYR A 480 1.25 -37.07 28.72
CA TYR A 480 1.70 -36.00 27.84
C TYR A 480 3.12 -35.56 28.25
N PRO A 481 4.01 -35.29 27.27
CA PRO A 481 5.38 -34.89 27.54
C PRO A 481 5.42 -33.53 28.25
N ASP A 482 6.29 -33.38 29.23
CA ASP A 482 6.63 -32.10 29.89
C ASP A 482 7.80 -31.38 29.19
N GLU A 483 8.30 -31.93 28.10
CA GLU A 483 9.29 -31.31 27.22
C GLU A 483 8.66 -30.22 26.33
N ALA A 484 9.53 -29.39 25.74
CA ALA A 484 9.15 -28.47 24.69
C ALA A 484 8.74 -29.22 23.41
N GLY A 485 7.86 -28.62 22.63
CA GLY A 485 7.41 -29.22 21.40
C GLY A 485 6.18 -28.57 20.81
N LEU A 486 5.59 -29.27 19.84
CA LEU A 486 4.45 -28.79 19.08
C LEU A 486 3.28 -29.74 19.19
N TYR A 487 2.09 -29.20 19.02
CA TYR A 487 0.84 -29.94 19.08
C TYR A 487 -0.14 -29.48 18.01
N LEU A 488 -0.90 -30.43 17.47
CA LEU A 488 -2.00 -30.25 16.54
C LEU A 488 -3.29 -30.71 17.22
N VAL A 489 -4.21 -29.77 17.41
CA VAL A 489 -5.54 -29.98 17.96
C VAL A 489 -6.49 -30.41 16.84
N LEU A 490 -7.20 -31.51 17.08
CA LEU A 490 -8.13 -32.16 16.17
C LEU A 490 -9.53 -32.19 16.79
N GLY A 491 -10.55 -32.09 15.94
CA GLY A 491 -11.94 -32.32 16.31
C GLY A 491 -12.33 -33.80 16.26
N ALA A 492 -13.64 -34.03 16.11
CA ALA A 492 -14.26 -35.37 16.13
C ALA A 492 -13.72 -36.33 15.05
N ASN A 493 -13.13 -35.82 13.98
CA ASN A 493 -12.45 -36.63 12.97
C ASN A 493 -11.08 -36.03 12.62
N ASP A 494 -10.18 -36.86 12.08
CA ASP A 494 -8.79 -36.46 11.77
C ASP A 494 -8.68 -35.43 10.62
N ARG A 495 -9.80 -35.14 9.94
CA ARG A 495 -9.89 -34.10 8.92
C ARG A 495 -10.16 -32.73 9.53
N ASP A 496 -10.79 -32.67 10.69
CA ASP A 496 -11.12 -31.43 11.38
C ASP A 496 -9.93 -30.93 12.21
N LYS A 497 -9.07 -30.14 11.57
CA LYS A 497 -7.86 -29.59 12.18
C LYS A 497 -8.18 -28.20 12.72
N LEU A 498 -8.13 -28.05 14.03
CA LEU A 498 -8.59 -26.84 14.70
C LEU A 498 -7.46 -25.84 14.90
N TYR A 499 -6.34 -26.27 15.47
CA TYR A 499 -5.25 -25.37 15.85
C TYR A 499 -3.91 -26.09 15.91
N VAL A 500 -2.83 -25.41 15.57
CA VAL A 500 -1.44 -25.83 15.78
C VAL A 500 -0.78 -24.84 16.73
N GLY A 501 -0.08 -25.33 17.75
CA GLY A 501 0.71 -24.49 18.64
C GLY A 501 2.05 -25.10 19.02
N GLY A 502 2.99 -24.24 19.41
CA GLY A 502 4.22 -24.61 20.11
C GLY A 502 4.13 -24.32 21.61
N SER A 503 4.94 -25.02 22.41
CA SER A 503 5.16 -24.65 23.80
C SER A 503 6.52 -25.12 24.32
N LEU A 504 7.06 -24.39 25.29
CA LEU A 504 8.22 -24.82 26.07
C LEU A 504 7.91 -25.97 27.05
N ASN A 505 6.64 -26.23 27.36
CA ASN A 505 6.19 -27.36 28.17
C ASN A 505 4.81 -27.85 27.69
N LEU A 506 4.79 -28.92 26.89
CA LEU A 506 3.57 -29.43 26.27
C LEU A 506 2.51 -29.86 27.30
N ARG A 507 2.89 -30.54 28.39
CA ARG A 507 1.96 -30.98 29.44
C ARG A 507 1.27 -29.78 30.08
N GLN A 508 2.03 -28.77 30.48
CA GLN A 508 1.49 -27.58 31.12
C GLN A 508 0.58 -26.80 30.16
N ARG A 509 1.00 -26.63 28.90
CA ARG A 509 0.20 -26.02 27.82
C ARG A 509 -1.16 -26.69 27.66
N LEU A 510 -1.15 -27.99 27.43
CA LEU A 510 -2.36 -28.75 27.13
C LEU A 510 -3.29 -28.78 28.35
N LYS A 511 -2.74 -28.97 29.55
CA LYS A 511 -3.52 -28.89 30.79
C LYS A 511 -4.18 -27.53 30.93
N HIS A 512 -3.47 -26.44 30.68
CA HIS A 512 -4.00 -25.09 30.81
C HIS A 512 -5.10 -24.80 29.79
N GLN A 513 -4.90 -25.20 28.53
CA GLN A 513 -5.80 -24.94 27.41
C GLN A 513 -7.07 -25.81 27.43
N PHE A 514 -7.00 -27.02 27.99
CA PHE A 514 -8.06 -28.03 27.90
C PHE A 514 -8.57 -28.51 29.27
N SER A 515 -8.42 -27.70 30.32
CA SER A 515 -9.05 -27.95 31.63
C SER A 515 -10.06 -26.85 31.99
N GLY A 516 -11.02 -27.17 32.86
CA GLY A 516 -11.92 -26.17 33.47
C GLY A 516 -12.74 -25.37 32.46
N GLN A 517 -12.71 -24.04 32.58
CA GLN A 517 -13.47 -23.12 31.71
C GLN A 517 -12.96 -23.11 30.25
N PRO A 518 -11.65 -23.02 29.95
CA PRO A 518 -11.14 -23.13 28.58
C PRO A 518 -11.65 -24.34 27.80
N LEU A 519 -11.76 -25.51 28.44
CA LEU A 519 -12.30 -26.71 27.80
C LEU A 519 -13.73 -26.50 27.28
N ARG A 520 -14.57 -25.73 27.99
CA ARG A 520 -15.93 -25.42 27.55
C ARG A 520 -15.93 -24.55 26.29
N THR A 521 -14.99 -23.61 26.19
CA THR A 521 -14.80 -22.77 25.00
C THR A 521 -14.36 -23.63 23.82
N TRP A 522 -13.35 -24.50 24.00
CA TRP A 522 -12.91 -25.43 22.97
C TRP A 522 -14.01 -26.41 22.53
N LYS A 523 -14.87 -26.85 23.45
CA LYS A 523 -16.01 -27.71 23.12
C LYS A 523 -17.08 -27.06 22.24
N ARG A 524 -17.08 -25.72 22.12
CA ARG A 524 -17.91 -25.00 21.13
C ARG A 524 -17.34 -25.11 19.72
N GLU A 525 -16.03 -25.34 19.59
CA GLU A 525 -15.36 -25.54 18.29
C GLU A 525 -15.49 -27.00 17.83
N SER A 526 -15.35 -27.97 18.75
CA SER A 526 -15.65 -29.39 18.51
C SER A 526 -15.97 -30.12 19.81
N ALA A 527 -17.02 -30.95 19.82
CA ALA A 527 -17.45 -31.69 21.01
C ALA A 527 -16.42 -32.73 21.48
N ASP A 528 -15.75 -33.40 20.53
CA ASP A 528 -14.65 -34.32 20.79
C ASP A 528 -13.33 -33.67 20.35
N LEU A 529 -12.36 -33.65 21.25
CA LEU A 529 -11.09 -32.95 21.11
C LEU A 529 -9.95 -33.93 21.32
N ARG A 530 -9.07 -34.00 20.34
CA ARG A 530 -7.90 -34.87 20.36
C ARG A 530 -6.66 -34.06 20.01
N VAL A 531 -5.49 -34.57 20.38
CA VAL A 531 -4.22 -33.91 20.11
C VAL A 531 -3.20 -34.90 19.58
N ARG A 532 -2.42 -34.46 18.60
CA ARG A 532 -1.16 -35.08 18.20
C ARG A 532 -0.02 -34.14 18.55
N PHE A 533 1.14 -34.65 18.90
CA PHE A 533 2.27 -33.83 19.31
C PHE A 533 3.61 -34.46 18.93
N PHE A 534 4.67 -33.65 18.95
CA PHE A 534 6.06 -34.12 18.90
C PHE A 534 6.93 -33.21 19.79
N THR A 535 8.00 -33.75 20.36
CA THR A 535 8.94 -33.00 21.19
C THR A 535 10.08 -32.42 20.34
N ALA A 536 10.56 -31.24 20.71
CA ALA A 536 11.60 -30.51 20.01
C ALA A 536 12.50 -29.79 21.00
N GLU A 537 13.65 -29.30 20.55
CA GLU A 537 14.50 -28.47 21.40
C GLU A 537 13.74 -27.23 21.92
N PRO A 538 13.99 -26.79 23.16
CA PRO A 538 13.28 -25.66 23.80
C PRO A 538 13.76 -24.30 23.27
N ASN A 539 13.79 -24.13 21.95
CA ASN A 539 14.21 -22.93 21.25
C ASN A 539 12.99 -22.23 20.63
N THR A 540 12.59 -21.09 21.20
CA THR A 540 11.36 -20.39 20.80
C THR A 540 11.29 -20.04 19.30
N PRO A 541 12.32 -19.41 18.70
CA PRO A 541 12.39 -19.23 17.24
C PRO A 541 12.16 -20.51 16.42
N GLU A 542 12.70 -21.64 16.86
CA GLU A 542 12.56 -22.91 16.13
C GLU A 542 11.17 -23.52 16.32
N LEU A 543 10.60 -23.44 17.52
CA LEU A 543 9.22 -23.87 17.79
C LEU A 543 8.22 -23.08 16.93
N LEU A 544 8.40 -21.76 16.80
CA LEU A 544 7.56 -20.93 15.93
C LEU A 544 7.73 -21.28 14.44
N ALA A 545 8.95 -21.59 14.02
CA ALA A 545 9.22 -22.02 12.65
C ALA A 545 8.56 -23.36 12.32
N TYR A 546 8.66 -24.34 13.22
CA TYR A 546 7.95 -25.61 13.09
C TYR A 546 6.43 -25.41 13.12
N GLN A 547 5.91 -24.48 13.94
CA GLN A 547 4.49 -24.16 13.99
C GLN A 547 4.02 -23.60 12.64
N CYS A 548 4.79 -22.70 12.02
CA CYS A 548 4.50 -22.20 10.67
C CYS A 548 4.43 -23.34 9.63
N LEU A 549 5.36 -24.29 9.68
CA LEU A 549 5.38 -25.45 8.79
C LEU A 549 4.12 -26.32 8.96
N LEU A 550 3.75 -26.65 10.19
CA LEU A 550 2.56 -27.42 10.48
C LEU A 550 1.27 -26.67 10.09
N ILE A 551 1.20 -25.35 10.26
CA ILE A 551 0.06 -24.56 9.80
C ILE A 551 -0.07 -24.64 8.27
N ARG A 552 1.04 -24.52 7.52
CA ARG A 552 1.05 -24.66 6.05
C ARG A 552 0.58 -26.04 5.59
N GLU A 553 1.04 -27.09 6.27
CA GLU A 553 0.71 -28.49 5.95
C GLU A 553 -0.74 -28.84 6.30
N HIS A 554 -1.18 -28.45 7.49
CA HIS A 554 -2.45 -28.89 8.05
C HIS A 554 -3.60 -27.94 7.78
N LYS A 555 -3.34 -26.65 7.54
CA LYS A 555 -4.34 -25.59 7.32
C LYS A 555 -5.43 -25.55 8.42
N PRO A 556 -5.04 -25.49 9.71
CA PRO A 556 -5.99 -25.43 10.82
C PRO A 556 -6.89 -24.19 10.77
N LYS A 557 -8.11 -24.29 11.33
CA LYS A 557 -9.12 -23.22 11.29
C LYS A 557 -8.77 -21.99 12.13
N LEU A 558 -8.12 -22.18 13.28
CA LEU A 558 -7.96 -21.16 14.32
C LEU A 558 -6.54 -20.56 14.40
N ASN A 559 -5.70 -20.80 13.39
CA ASN A 559 -4.41 -20.11 13.26
C ASN A 559 -4.52 -18.96 12.25
N VAL A 560 -3.72 -17.91 12.45
CA VAL A 560 -3.65 -16.78 11.51
C VAL A 560 -2.84 -17.22 10.29
N ARG A 561 -3.45 -17.14 9.10
CA ARG A 561 -2.78 -17.57 7.86
C ARG A 561 -1.57 -16.69 7.53
N ASP A 562 -1.63 -15.39 7.78
CA ASP A 562 -0.53 -14.45 7.50
C ASP A 562 0.70 -14.62 8.42
N ILE A 563 0.56 -15.38 9.51
CA ILE A 563 1.71 -15.79 10.34
C ILE A 563 2.44 -16.96 9.67
N ALA A 564 1.74 -17.79 8.89
CA ALA A 564 2.27 -18.99 8.27
C ALA A 564 2.56 -18.83 6.76
N VAL A 565 1.78 -18.07 6.01
CA VAL A 565 1.96 -17.77 4.58
C VAL A 565 2.77 -16.49 4.47
#